data_AF-T1C7R7-F1
#
_entry.id   AF-T1C7R7-F1
#
_cell.length_a   1.000
_cell.length_b   1.000
_cell.length_c   1.000
_cell.angle_alpha   90.00
_cell.angle_beta   90.00
_cell.angle_gamma   90.00
#
_symmetry.space_group_name_H-M   'P 1'
#
loop_
_entity.id
_entity.type
_entity.pdbx_description
1 polymer ?
#
loop_
_entity_poly.entity_id
_entity_poly.type
_entity_poly.pdbx_seq_one_letter_code
_entity_poly.pdbx_strand_id
1 'polypeptide(L)'
;VRRTGGGRKSITQSDPELVQTLEGLIDEQTRGDPESALRWICKSTRAIAQELAEQDHPISHVKVAQVLHSLDYSLQSNRKTEEGADHPDRDAQFRHINLTVKRCLRQGQPVISVDTKKKELIGNYHNAGQQWRASKAPLRVQGHDFPGPDVPRAFPYGIYDIGRNAGFVNVGTDHDTGAFAVASIRGWWRAEGR
;
A
#
# COMPACT_ATOMS: atom_id res chain seq x y z
N VAL A 1 2.55 25.45 44.82
CA VAL A 1 1.56 24.48 44.27
C VAL A 1 0.84 25.16 43.11
N ARG A 2 0.98 24.65 41.86
CA ARG A 2 0.23 25.18 40.70
C ARG A 2 -1.25 24.80 40.86
N ARG A 3 -2.18 25.74 40.63
CA ARG A 3 -3.63 25.48 40.67
C ARG A 3 -4.00 24.37 39.68
N THR A 4 -4.83 23.42 40.12
CA THR A 4 -5.48 22.43 39.25
C THR A 4 -6.24 23.16 38.14
N GLY A 5 -5.90 22.87 36.87
CA GLY A 5 -6.51 23.49 35.69
C GLY A 5 -5.76 24.69 35.07
N GLY A 6 -4.64 25.15 35.65
CA GLY A 6 -3.86 26.29 35.15
C GLY A 6 -2.84 25.97 34.03
N GLY A 7 -3.03 24.88 33.29
CA GLY A 7 -2.17 24.50 32.16
C GLY A 7 -2.70 25.05 30.84
N ARG A 8 -1.82 25.28 29.86
CA ARG A 8 -2.22 25.59 28.48
C ARG A 8 -3.11 24.45 27.97
N LYS A 9 -4.36 24.76 27.59
CA LYS A 9 -5.30 23.78 27.04
C LYS A 9 -4.66 23.08 25.84
N SER A 10 -4.96 21.79 25.65
CA SER A 10 -4.46 21.06 24.48
C SER A 10 -4.91 21.76 23.21
N ILE A 11 -4.06 21.82 22.18
CA ILE A 11 -4.43 22.45 20.91
C ILE A 11 -5.70 21.84 20.31
N THR A 12 -5.90 20.53 20.53
CA THR A 12 -7.11 19.78 20.14
C THR A 12 -8.37 20.19 20.90
N GLN A 13 -8.25 20.95 22.00
CA GLN A 13 -9.37 21.52 22.76
C GLN A 13 -9.60 23.00 22.44
N SER A 14 -8.56 23.73 22.01
CA SER A 14 -8.70 25.11 21.56
C SER A 14 -9.09 25.23 20.10
N ASP A 15 -8.78 24.20 19.32
CA ASP A 15 -9.04 24.08 17.89
C ASP A 15 -9.64 22.69 17.63
N PRO A 16 -10.98 22.57 17.70
CA PRO A 16 -11.69 21.30 17.52
C PRO A 16 -11.64 20.78 16.09
N GLU A 17 -11.52 21.69 15.11
CA GLU A 17 -11.54 21.38 13.68
C GLU A 17 -10.17 20.90 13.17
N LEU A 18 -9.08 21.25 13.87
CA LEU A 18 -7.72 20.79 13.56
C LEU A 18 -7.60 19.31 13.24
N VAL A 19 -8.26 18.44 14.01
CA VAL A 19 -8.16 16.98 13.80
C VAL A 19 -8.85 16.59 12.49
N GLN A 20 -10.02 17.17 12.23
CA GLN A 20 -10.78 16.93 11.00
C GLN A 20 -10.03 17.48 9.77
N THR A 21 -9.44 18.67 9.87
CA THR A 21 -8.63 19.26 8.80
C THR A 21 -7.34 18.45 8.56
N LEU A 22 -6.69 17.97 9.63
CA LEU A 22 -5.53 17.08 9.52
C LEU A 22 -5.91 15.74 8.87
N GLU A 23 -7.03 15.13 9.26
CA GLU A 23 -7.54 13.90 8.64
C GLU A 23 -7.89 14.13 7.18
N GLY A 24 -8.52 15.26 6.82
CA GLY A 24 -8.78 15.64 5.43
C GLY A 24 -7.49 15.79 4.60
N LEU A 25 -6.47 16.45 5.17
CA LEU A 25 -5.15 16.55 4.53
C LEU A 25 -4.47 15.19 4.35
N ILE A 26 -4.68 14.26 5.28
CA ILE A 26 -4.15 12.91 5.21
C ILE A 26 -4.94 12.09 4.17
N ASP A 27 -6.26 12.19 4.13
CA ASP A 27 -7.14 11.42 3.23
C ASP A 27 -7.04 11.90 1.77
N GLU A 28 -6.80 13.19 1.53
CA GLU A 28 -6.55 13.71 0.19
C GLU A 28 -5.21 13.26 -0.37
N GLN A 29 -4.24 12.97 0.51
CA GLN A 29 -2.87 12.58 0.17
C GLN A 29 -2.61 11.08 0.36
N THR A 30 -3.57 10.34 0.92
CA THR A 30 -3.51 8.89 1.08
C THR A 30 -3.63 8.24 -0.28
N ARG A 31 -2.52 7.67 -0.74
CA ARG A 31 -2.49 6.90 -1.98
C ARG A 31 -3.14 5.54 -1.77
N GLY A 32 -4.22 5.33 -2.51
CA GLY A 32 -4.82 4.03 -2.72
C GLY A 32 -5.73 3.67 -1.56
N ASP A 33 -7.03 3.69 -1.85
CA ASP A 33 -7.95 2.96 -1.01
C ASP A 33 -8.96 2.06 -1.73
N PRO A 34 -8.92 0.75 -1.43
CA PRO A 34 -10.00 -0.24 -1.55
C PRO A 34 -11.01 -0.35 -0.38
N GLU A 35 -10.62 -0.02 0.86
CA GLU A 35 -11.50 0.23 2.04
C GLU A 35 -10.84 0.95 3.26
N SER A 36 -9.51 0.99 3.41
CA SER A 36 -8.61 2.11 3.87
C SER A 36 -7.22 1.55 4.13
N ALA A 37 -6.59 1.01 3.07
CA ALA A 37 -5.57 -0.02 3.20
C ALA A 37 -4.09 0.42 3.09
N LEU A 38 -3.73 1.63 2.64
CA LEU A 38 -2.32 2.07 2.60
C LEU A 38 -2.19 3.59 2.83
N ARG A 39 -2.20 4.02 4.10
CA ARG A 39 -2.02 5.44 4.51
C ARG A 39 -0.56 5.88 4.40
N TRP A 40 -0.06 6.07 3.18
CA TRP A 40 1.27 6.62 2.92
C TRP A 40 1.19 8.13 2.79
N ILE A 41 1.73 8.83 3.79
CA ILE A 41 1.94 10.28 3.71
C ILE A 41 3.32 10.51 3.08
N CYS A 42 3.37 11.15 1.91
CA CYS A 42 4.64 11.57 1.29
C CYS A 42 5.17 12.89 1.88
N LYS A 43 4.39 13.59 2.70
CA LYS A 43 4.75 14.86 3.35
C LYS A 43 5.37 14.65 4.73
N SER A 44 6.41 15.43 5.02
CA SER A 44 6.98 15.49 6.38
C SER A 44 6.03 16.20 7.34
N THR A 45 6.17 15.96 8.65
CA THR A 45 5.41 16.68 9.70
C THR A 45 5.57 18.20 9.66
N ARG A 46 6.65 18.71 9.06
CA ARG A 46 6.85 20.15 8.84
C ARG A 46 6.00 20.69 7.69
N ALA A 47 5.88 19.94 6.61
CA ALA A 47 5.02 20.31 5.48
C ALA A 47 3.54 20.29 5.89
N ILE A 48 3.13 19.28 6.66
CA ILE A 48 1.76 19.21 7.23
C ILE A 48 1.49 20.42 8.15
N ALA A 49 2.44 20.78 9.00
CA ALA A 49 2.29 21.93 9.89
C ALA A 49 2.16 23.26 9.13
N GLN A 50 2.88 23.43 8.02
CA GLN A 50 2.78 24.62 7.18
C GLN A 50 1.41 24.70 6.50
N GLU A 51 0.94 23.59 5.93
CA GLU A 51 -0.36 23.54 5.22
C GLU A 51 -1.53 23.74 6.18
N LEU A 52 -1.44 23.23 7.41
CA LEU A 52 -2.40 23.54 8.48
C LEU A 52 -2.34 25.01 8.88
N ALA A 53 -1.15 25.62 8.96
CA ALA A 53 -1.03 27.04 9.24
C ALA A 53 -1.60 27.92 8.12
N GLU A 54 -1.53 27.49 6.86
CA GLU A 54 -2.16 28.14 5.70
C GLU A 54 -3.70 28.03 5.73
N GLN A 55 -4.24 27.06 6.46
CA GLN A 55 -5.68 26.85 6.69
C GLN A 55 -6.15 27.40 8.05
N ASP A 56 -5.47 28.42 8.59
CA ASP A 56 -5.79 29.06 9.89
C ASP A 56 -5.70 28.13 11.12
N HIS A 57 -5.01 26.99 11.00
CA HIS A 57 -4.74 26.03 12.08
C HIS A 57 -3.24 25.99 12.46
N PRO A 58 -2.68 27.03 13.10
CA PRO A 58 -1.25 27.10 13.38
C PRO A 58 -0.83 26.04 14.42
N ILE A 59 -0.09 25.04 13.98
CA ILE A 59 0.40 23.94 14.81
C ILE A 59 1.90 23.70 14.58
N SER A 60 2.63 23.27 15.62
CA SER A 60 4.02 22.87 15.45
C SER A 60 4.13 21.44 14.90
N HIS A 61 5.15 21.17 14.09
CA HIS A 61 5.45 19.83 13.57
C HIS A 61 5.56 18.75 14.67
N VAL A 62 6.01 19.12 15.89
CA VAL A 62 6.05 18.23 17.06
C VAL A 62 4.65 17.85 17.51
N LYS A 63 3.73 18.81 17.53
CA LYS A 63 2.35 18.57 17.94
C LYS A 63 1.59 17.80 16.86
N VAL A 64 1.88 18.05 15.58
CA VAL A 64 1.40 17.22 14.46
C VAL A 64 1.83 15.76 14.67
N ALA A 65 3.11 15.50 14.97
CA ALA A 65 3.58 14.13 15.23
C ALA A 65 2.87 13.46 16.42
N GLN A 66 2.60 14.20 17.49
CA GLN A 66 1.85 13.69 18.65
C GLN A 66 0.40 13.36 18.31
N VAL A 67 -0.27 14.20 17.51
CA VAL A 67 -1.65 13.96 17.07
C VAL A 67 -1.70 12.75 16.14
N LEU A 68 -0.78 12.66 15.19
CA LEU A 68 -0.62 11.49 14.32
C LEU A 68 -0.43 10.20 15.14
N HIS A 69 0.46 10.20 16.13
CA HIS A 69 0.65 9.05 17.02
C HIS A 69 -0.61 8.69 17.81
N SER A 70 -1.42 9.67 18.24
CA SER A 70 -2.68 9.39 18.95
C SER A 70 -3.79 8.85 18.04
N LEU A 71 -3.67 9.04 16.74
CA LEU A 71 -4.56 8.49 15.71
C LEU A 71 -3.99 7.17 15.13
N ASP A 72 -3.08 6.52 15.86
CA ASP A 72 -2.36 5.29 15.48
C ASP A 72 -1.52 5.39 14.19
N TYR A 73 -1.17 6.61 13.75
CA TYR A 73 -0.18 6.80 12.69
C TYR A 73 1.23 6.73 13.27
N SER A 74 2.15 6.13 12.52
CA SER A 74 3.57 6.10 12.88
C SER A 74 4.42 6.50 11.69
N LEU A 75 5.55 7.16 11.97
CA LEU A 75 6.54 7.47 10.95
C LEU A 75 7.22 6.17 10.50
N GLN A 76 6.75 5.61 9.40
CA GLN A 76 7.35 4.43 8.78
C GLN A 76 8.40 4.87 7.76
N SER A 77 9.62 4.32 7.84
CA SER A 77 10.64 4.57 6.83
C SER A 77 10.43 3.64 5.62
N ASN A 78 10.49 4.21 4.42
CA ASN A 78 10.58 3.41 3.20
C ASN A 78 11.97 2.77 3.12
N ARG A 79 12.05 1.43 3.07
CA ARG A 79 13.28 0.71 2.77
C ARG A 79 13.15 -0.07 1.46
N LYS A 80 13.43 0.63 0.37
CA LYS A 80 13.86 0.10 -0.94
C LYS A 80 14.97 1.03 -1.41
N THR A 81 16.21 0.56 -1.38
CA THR A 81 17.42 1.39 -1.42
C THR A 81 17.91 1.76 -2.81
N GLU A 82 17.19 1.45 -3.88
CA GLU A 82 17.51 1.92 -5.23
C GLU A 82 16.24 2.24 -6.01
N GLU A 83 15.92 3.52 -6.15
CA GLU A 83 15.15 4.10 -7.25
C GLU A 83 15.67 5.52 -7.46
N GLY A 84 15.74 5.95 -8.73
CA GLY A 84 16.43 7.16 -9.17
C GLY A 84 15.90 8.48 -8.60
N ALA A 85 16.60 9.57 -8.98
CA ALA A 85 16.41 10.92 -8.47
C ALA A 85 14.94 11.38 -8.40
N ASP A 86 14.62 12.12 -7.35
CA ASP A 86 13.29 12.67 -7.08
C ASP A 86 12.81 13.51 -8.28
N HIS A 87 11.77 13.04 -8.97
CA HIS A 87 11.27 13.68 -10.20
C HIS A 87 10.13 14.65 -9.86
N PRO A 88 10.19 15.92 -10.30
CA PRO A 88 9.20 16.95 -9.93
C PRO A 88 7.76 16.59 -10.34
N ASP A 89 7.59 15.83 -11.41
CA ASP A 89 6.26 15.43 -11.90
C ASP A 89 5.65 14.20 -11.22
N ARG A 90 6.39 13.55 -10.31
CA ARG A 90 5.91 12.34 -9.61
C ARG A 90 4.58 12.63 -8.93
N ASP A 91 4.50 13.72 -8.17
CA ASP A 91 3.32 14.11 -7.42
C ASP A 91 2.10 14.41 -8.32
N ALA A 92 2.33 15.06 -9.48
CA ALA A 92 1.28 15.34 -10.46
C ALA A 92 0.68 14.05 -11.06
N GLN A 93 1.53 13.06 -11.37
CA GLN A 93 1.09 11.75 -11.86
C GLN A 93 0.20 11.03 -10.85
N PHE A 94 0.58 11.02 -9.58
CA PHE A 94 -0.20 10.36 -8.54
C PHE A 94 -1.53 11.05 -8.25
N ARG A 95 -1.58 12.39 -8.29
CA ARG A 95 -2.85 13.13 -8.22
C ARG A 95 -3.78 12.76 -9.38
N HIS A 96 -3.26 12.71 -10.60
CA HIS A 96 -4.05 12.34 -11.78
C HIS A 96 -4.62 10.92 -11.68
N ILE A 97 -3.80 9.95 -11.27
CA ILE A 97 -4.23 8.57 -11.04
C ILE A 97 -5.32 8.52 -9.97
N ASN A 98 -5.12 9.20 -8.83
CA ASN A 98 -6.09 9.21 -7.73
C ASN A 98 -7.45 9.79 -8.17
N LEU A 99 -7.45 10.91 -8.90
CA LEU A 99 -8.68 11.50 -9.44
C LEU A 99 -9.40 10.55 -10.40
N THR A 100 -8.66 9.84 -11.23
CA THR A 100 -9.21 8.87 -12.18
C THR A 100 -9.82 7.67 -11.45
N VAL A 101 -9.13 7.12 -10.46
CA VAL A 101 -9.62 6.03 -9.59
C VAL A 101 -10.91 6.44 -8.90
N LYS A 102 -10.94 7.60 -8.24
CA LYS A 102 -12.14 8.13 -7.58
C LYS A 102 -13.31 8.28 -8.54
N ARG A 103 -13.06 8.72 -9.78
CA ARG A 103 -14.11 8.85 -10.81
C ARG A 103 -14.68 7.49 -11.22
N CYS A 104 -13.83 6.51 -11.49
CA CYS A 104 -14.24 5.16 -11.88
C CYS A 104 -15.06 4.49 -10.77
N LEU A 105 -14.58 4.55 -9.52
CA LEU A 105 -15.30 3.99 -8.37
C LEU A 105 -16.69 4.61 -8.19
N ARG A 106 -16.81 5.94 -8.29
CA ARG A 106 -18.12 6.63 -8.24
C ARG A 106 -19.08 6.21 -9.36
N GLN A 107 -18.55 5.79 -10.51
CA GLN A 107 -19.33 5.33 -11.65
C GLN A 107 -19.64 3.82 -11.59
N GLY A 108 -19.24 3.12 -10.51
CA GLY A 108 -19.36 1.67 -10.40
C GLY A 108 -18.44 0.92 -11.36
N GLN A 109 -17.41 1.59 -11.92
CA GLN A 109 -16.42 0.95 -12.77
C GLN A 109 -15.34 0.32 -11.89
N PRO A 110 -14.92 -0.93 -12.18
CA PRO A 110 -13.87 -1.57 -11.41
C PRO A 110 -12.54 -0.84 -11.59
N VAL A 111 -11.78 -0.78 -10.50
CA VAL A 111 -10.39 -0.31 -10.51
C VAL A 111 -9.54 -1.45 -10.00
N ILE A 112 -8.62 -1.93 -10.83
CA ILE A 112 -7.78 -3.08 -10.50
C ILE A 112 -6.31 -2.70 -10.50
N SER A 113 -5.57 -3.24 -9.53
CA SER A 113 -4.11 -3.28 -9.53
C SER A 113 -3.65 -4.64 -10.03
N VAL A 114 -2.74 -4.68 -10.98
CA VAL A 114 -2.25 -5.93 -11.59
C VAL A 114 -0.74 -5.98 -11.40
N ASP A 115 -0.25 -7.04 -10.78
CA ASP A 115 1.18 -7.23 -10.50
C ASP A 115 1.60 -8.68 -10.77
N THR A 116 2.84 -8.84 -11.19
CA THR A 116 3.53 -10.11 -11.41
C THR A 116 4.78 -10.06 -10.57
N LYS A 117 4.86 -10.96 -9.57
CA LYS A 117 5.77 -10.73 -8.45
C LYS A 117 7.05 -11.56 -8.52
N LYS A 118 6.94 -12.89 -8.58
CA LYS A 118 8.12 -13.76 -8.54
C LYS A 118 7.82 -15.08 -9.24
N LYS A 119 8.77 -15.53 -10.06
CA LYS A 119 8.74 -16.86 -10.68
C LYS A 119 9.08 -17.89 -9.61
N GLU A 120 8.15 -18.78 -9.31
CA GLU A 120 8.37 -19.86 -8.35
C GLU A 120 8.82 -21.12 -9.11
N LEU A 121 9.88 -21.78 -8.63
CA LEU A 121 10.35 -23.04 -9.24
C LEU A 121 9.38 -24.16 -8.88
N ILE A 122 8.90 -24.87 -9.89
CA ILE A 122 8.06 -26.05 -9.70
C ILE A 122 8.99 -27.27 -9.64
N GLY A 123 9.03 -27.95 -8.50
CA GLY A 123 9.85 -29.15 -8.32
C GLY A 123 10.37 -29.32 -6.88
N ASN A 124 11.35 -30.20 -6.71
CA ASN A 124 11.95 -30.51 -5.41
C ASN A 124 13.03 -29.48 -5.00
N TYR A 125 12.69 -28.20 -4.99
CA TYR A 125 13.58 -27.08 -4.66
C TYR A 125 13.33 -26.55 -3.26
N HIS A 126 14.33 -25.88 -2.68
CA HIS A 126 14.19 -25.30 -1.36
C HIS A 126 13.22 -24.10 -1.38
N ASN A 127 12.20 -24.14 -0.53
CA ASN A 127 11.28 -23.04 -0.28
C ASN A 127 11.29 -22.67 1.21
N ALA A 128 11.18 -21.38 1.52
CA ALA A 128 11.20 -20.91 2.93
C ALA A 128 9.89 -21.16 3.69
N GLY A 129 8.87 -21.73 3.03
CA GLY A 129 7.57 -22.03 3.64
C GLY A 129 7.68 -23.19 4.63
N GLN A 130 6.95 -23.10 5.74
CA GLN A 130 6.91 -24.14 6.77
C GLN A 130 5.54 -24.81 6.79
N GLN A 131 5.53 -26.14 6.93
CA GLN A 131 4.31 -26.94 7.09
C GLN A 131 4.50 -27.91 8.25
N TRP A 132 3.46 -28.09 9.05
CA TRP A 132 3.43 -29.10 10.11
C TRP A 132 3.53 -30.50 9.51
N ARG A 133 4.47 -31.31 10.00
CA ARG A 133 4.74 -32.68 9.56
C ARG A 133 5.06 -33.56 10.77
N ALA A 134 4.97 -34.87 10.59
CA ALA A 134 5.42 -35.84 11.59
C ALA A 134 6.89 -35.55 12.00
N SER A 135 7.17 -35.65 13.29
CA SER A 135 8.49 -35.33 13.84
C SER A 135 9.59 -36.16 13.16
N LYS A 136 10.73 -35.53 12.87
CA LYS A 136 11.91 -36.12 12.20
C LYS A 136 11.69 -36.57 10.74
N ALA A 137 10.62 -36.14 10.07
CA ALA A 137 10.36 -36.44 8.66
C ALA A 137 10.35 -35.17 7.77
N PRO A 138 11.48 -34.43 7.63
CA PRO A 138 11.55 -33.29 6.72
C PRO A 138 11.51 -33.74 5.26
N LEU A 139 10.99 -32.86 4.38
CA LEU A 139 11.16 -33.05 2.94
C LEU A 139 12.64 -32.88 2.57
N ARG A 140 13.17 -33.84 1.81
CA ARG A 140 14.50 -33.72 1.21
C ARG A 140 14.37 -32.90 -0.06
N VAL A 141 14.89 -31.68 -0.05
CA VAL A 141 14.96 -30.78 -1.20
C VAL A 141 16.37 -30.78 -1.82
N GLN A 142 16.50 -30.32 -3.05
CA GLN A 142 17.80 -30.15 -3.70
C GLN A 142 18.64 -29.10 -2.96
N GLY A 143 19.95 -29.36 -2.80
CA GLY A 143 20.88 -28.46 -2.10
C GLY A 143 21.47 -27.34 -2.97
N HIS A 144 21.23 -27.37 -4.27
CA HIS A 144 21.68 -26.35 -5.22
C HIS A 144 20.48 -25.78 -5.98
N ASP A 145 20.21 -24.49 -5.79
CA ASP A 145 19.06 -23.78 -6.39
C ASP A 145 19.40 -23.16 -7.76
N PHE A 146 20.19 -23.83 -8.60
CA PHE A 146 20.46 -23.39 -9.98
C PHE A 146 19.58 -24.16 -10.97
N PRO A 147 18.36 -23.70 -11.26
CA PRO A 147 17.47 -24.34 -12.21
C PRO A 147 18.03 -24.21 -13.63
N GLY A 148 18.11 -25.33 -14.35
CA GLY A 148 18.29 -25.33 -15.80
C GLY A 148 17.10 -24.67 -16.52
N PRO A 149 17.23 -24.36 -17.82
CA PRO A 149 16.16 -23.74 -18.61
C PRO A 149 14.89 -24.62 -18.69
N ASP A 150 15.02 -25.94 -18.57
CA ASP A 150 13.92 -26.91 -18.68
C ASP A 150 13.08 -27.04 -17.41
N VAL A 151 13.44 -26.35 -16.33
CA VAL A 151 12.71 -26.41 -15.06
C VAL A 151 11.41 -25.60 -15.18
N PRO A 152 10.23 -26.22 -14.97
CA PRO A 152 8.96 -25.52 -15.04
C PRO A 152 8.86 -24.45 -13.94
N ARG A 153 8.28 -23.31 -14.29
CA ARG A 153 8.11 -22.16 -13.39
C ARG A 153 6.65 -21.80 -13.30
N ALA A 154 6.20 -21.50 -12.08
CA ALA A 154 4.91 -20.90 -11.84
C ALA A 154 5.05 -19.38 -11.88
N PHE A 155 4.14 -18.73 -12.60
CA PHE A 155 4.05 -17.30 -12.72
C PHE A 155 2.74 -16.84 -12.08
N PRO A 156 2.76 -16.43 -10.80
CA PRO A 156 1.59 -15.86 -10.15
C PRO A 156 1.35 -14.43 -10.65
N TYR A 157 0.17 -14.21 -11.22
CA TYR A 157 -0.39 -12.90 -11.52
C TYR A 157 -1.43 -12.56 -10.46
N GLY A 158 -1.15 -11.52 -9.69
CA GLY A 158 -2.09 -10.97 -8.71
C GLY A 158 -2.91 -9.86 -9.35
N ILE A 159 -4.22 -9.94 -9.19
CA ILE A 159 -5.16 -8.87 -9.50
C ILE A 159 -5.83 -8.50 -8.19
N TYR A 160 -5.77 -7.23 -7.83
CA TYR A 160 -6.44 -6.70 -6.66
C TYR A 160 -7.51 -5.71 -7.09
N ASP A 161 -8.77 -6.05 -6.85
CA ASP A 161 -9.91 -5.17 -7.06
C ASP A 161 -10.01 -4.21 -5.88
N ILE A 162 -9.78 -2.94 -6.19
CA ILE A 162 -9.83 -1.85 -5.22
C ILE A 162 -11.29 -1.64 -4.79
N GLY A 163 -12.25 -1.58 -5.70
CA GLY A 163 -13.63 -1.30 -5.31
C GLY A 163 -14.27 -2.37 -4.42
N ARG A 164 -13.77 -3.61 -4.47
CA ARG A 164 -14.33 -4.75 -3.74
C ARG A 164 -13.44 -5.28 -2.63
N ASN A 165 -12.25 -4.70 -2.45
CA ASN A 165 -11.24 -5.18 -1.50
C ASN A 165 -10.97 -6.70 -1.64
N ALA A 166 -10.87 -7.18 -2.89
CA ALA A 166 -10.77 -8.60 -3.21
C ALA A 166 -9.54 -8.92 -4.07
N GLY A 167 -8.85 -10.00 -3.73
CA GLY A 167 -7.67 -10.49 -4.45
C GLY A 167 -7.98 -11.71 -5.29
N PHE A 168 -7.55 -11.69 -6.54
CA PHE A 168 -7.61 -12.80 -7.48
C PHE A 168 -6.19 -13.16 -7.92
N VAL A 169 -5.85 -14.45 -7.92
CA VAL A 169 -4.54 -14.92 -8.36
C VAL A 169 -4.71 -15.91 -9.50
N ASN A 170 -4.09 -15.60 -10.64
CA ASN A 170 -3.92 -16.54 -11.74
C ASN A 170 -2.51 -17.11 -11.71
N VAL A 171 -2.36 -18.43 -11.77
CA VAL A 171 -1.05 -19.09 -11.80
C VAL A 171 -0.84 -19.68 -13.18
N GLY A 172 0.05 -19.06 -13.95
CA GLY A 172 0.46 -19.53 -15.27
C GLY A 172 1.68 -20.45 -15.17
N THR A 173 1.79 -21.37 -16.13
CA THR A 173 2.98 -22.22 -16.32
C THR A 173 3.87 -21.73 -17.46
N ASP A 174 3.51 -20.60 -18.08
CA ASP A 174 4.21 -19.99 -19.21
C ASP A 174 4.68 -18.57 -18.86
N HIS A 175 5.51 -17.99 -19.71
CA HIS A 175 6.25 -16.76 -19.48
C HIS A 175 5.34 -15.56 -19.19
N ASP A 176 5.88 -14.65 -18.39
CA ASP A 176 5.28 -13.33 -18.16
C ASP A 176 5.29 -12.51 -19.46
N THR A 177 4.16 -12.48 -20.13
CA THR A 177 3.94 -11.78 -21.40
C THR A 177 2.71 -10.89 -21.27
N GLY A 178 2.62 -9.84 -22.12
CA GLY A 178 1.40 -9.02 -22.19
C GLY A 178 0.14 -9.83 -22.50
N ALA A 179 0.28 -10.94 -23.25
CA ALA A 179 -0.82 -11.87 -23.50
C ALA A 179 -1.30 -12.56 -22.21
N PHE A 180 -0.37 -12.98 -21.35
CA PHE A 180 -0.69 -13.57 -20.05
C PHE A 180 -1.35 -12.55 -19.09
N ALA A 181 -0.89 -11.28 -19.11
CA ALA A 181 -1.52 -10.20 -18.36
C ALA A 181 -2.99 -10.00 -18.77
N VAL A 182 -3.25 -9.87 -20.07
CA VAL A 182 -4.62 -9.70 -20.61
C VAL A 182 -5.48 -10.94 -20.33
N ALA A 183 -4.93 -12.14 -20.45
CA ALA A 183 -5.63 -13.37 -20.13
C ALA A 183 -6.01 -13.43 -18.63
N SER A 184 -5.12 -12.98 -17.74
CA SER A 184 -5.38 -12.91 -16.30
C SER A 184 -6.49 -11.91 -15.96
N ILE A 185 -6.46 -10.71 -16.54
CA ILE A 185 -7.53 -9.70 -16.37
C ILE A 185 -8.87 -10.24 -16.90
N ARG A 186 -8.86 -10.91 -18.06
CA ARG A 186 -10.05 -11.54 -18.63
C ARG A 186 -10.59 -12.67 -17.74
N GLY A 187 -9.70 -13.45 -17.13
CA GLY A 187 -10.03 -14.51 -16.18
C GLY A 187 -10.74 -13.95 -14.96
N TRP A 188 -10.12 -12.95 -14.31
CA TRP A 188 -10.72 -12.21 -13.21
C TRP A 188 -12.10 -11.63 -13.59
N TRP A 189 -12.21 -10.96 -14.74
CA TRP A 189 -13.49 -10.39 -15.19
C TRP A 189 -14.60 -11.43 -15.32
N ARG A 190 -14.27 -12.64 -15.78
CA ARG A 190 -15.25 -13.73 -15.94
C ARG A 190 -15.65 -14.37 -14.61
N ALA A 191 -14.73 -14.45 -13.67
CA ALA A 191 -14.93 -15.14 -12.39
C ALA A 191 -15.60 -14.22 -11.36
N GLU A 192 -15.03 -13.03 -11.17
CA GLU A 192 -15.39 -12.14 -10.06
C GLU A 192 -15.69 -10.72 -10.52
N GLY A 193 -15.09 -10.24 -11.61
CA GLY A 193 -15.16 -8.83 -12.02
C GLY A 193 -16.51 -8.30 -12.51
N ARG A 194 -17.44 -9.19 -12.90
CA ARG A 194 -18.81 -8.81 -13.34
C ARG A 194 -19.65 -8.19 -12.25
#